data_AF-A0A843KN57-F1
#
_entry.id   AF-A0A843KN57-F1
#
_cell.length_a   1.000
_cell.length_b   1.000
_cell.length_c   1.000
_cell.angle_alpha   90.00
_cell.angle_beta   90.00
_cell.angle_gamma   90.00
#
_symmetry.space_group_name_H-M   'P 1'
#
loop_
_entity.id
_entity.type
_entity.pdbx_description
1 polymer ?
#
loop_
_entity_poly.entity_id
_entity_poly.type
_entity_poly.pdbx_seq_one_letter_code
_entity_poly.pdbx_strand_id
1 'polypeptide(L)'
;MRTPSGDRGRSALLALCLAIILTALPAAALDAEYRIAQNGTSYHAIIELQDTERYEFYEPGLLGDRVPLQVQDVALSGECSPCEFTWSGNSAITFTRGNYTLFFTGPLRENHLMVVFEKPRSVSISLPYGLDVRNPALGMITPGGIVLPGERNETIVAWNNTRTAEIRFYDEGRENILYFFANFWIIIAVVLLLPFLLTWRRKE
;
A
#
# COMPACT_ATOMS: atom_id res chain seq x y z
N MET A 1 -51.95 -4.78 48.84
CA MET A 1 -50.96 -5.56 48.07
C MET A 1 -50.79 -4.92 46.70
N ARG A 2 -49.63 -4.31 46.43
CA ARG A 2 -49.08 -4.02 45.09
C ARG A 2 -47.66 -3.47 45.28
N THR A 3 -46.67 -4.29 44.97
CA THR A 3 -45.28 -3.85 44.78
C THR A 3 -45.09 -3.55 43.28
N PRO A 4 -44.38 -2.47 42.91
CA PRO A 4 -44.12 -2.16 41.51
C PRO A 4 -42.88 -2.92 41.04
N SER A 5 -43.05 -3.81 40.07
CA SER A 5 -41.97 -4.43 39.32
C SER A 5 -41.74 -3.64 38.04
N GLY A 6 -40.72 -2.80 37.99
CA GLY A 6 -40.40 -2.07 36.77
C GLY A 6 -39.09 -1.34 36.90
N ASP A 7 -37.97 -2.04 36.68
CA ASP A 7 -36.71 -1.35 36.31
C ASP A 7 -35.58 -2.26 35.82
N ARG A 8 -35.60 -3.57 36.07
CA ARG A 8 -34.49 -4.46 35.67
C ARG A 8 -34.31 -4.64 34.16
N GLY A 9 -35.36 -4.52 33.35
CA GLY A 9 -35.29 -4.72 31.90
C GLY A 9 -34.66 -3.56 31.11
N ARG A 10 -34.81 -2.31 31.59
CA ARG A 10 -34.30 -1.11 30.90
C ARG A 10 -32.79 -0.94 31.08
N SER A 11 -32.28 -1.30 32.25
CA SER A 11 -30.84 -1.24 32.55
C SER A 11 -30.04 -2.27 31.74
N ALA A 12 -30.59 -3.48 31.53
CA ALA A 12 -29.94 -4.53 30.72
C ALA A 12 -29.85 -4.16 29.23
N LEU A 13 -30.89 -3.53 28.67
CA LEU A 13 -30.92 -3.06 27.28
C LEU A 13 -29.95 -1.89 27.05
N LEU A 14 -29.87 -0.95 27.99
CA LEU A 14 -28.90 0.15 27.93
C LEU A 14 -27.45 -0.35 28.01
N ALA A 15 -27.17 -1.33 28.88
CA ALA A 15 -25.85 -1.94 29.00
C ALA A 15 -25.44 -2.70 27.73
N LEU A 16 -26.37 -3.40 27.07
CA LEU A 16 -26.12 -4.10 25.82
C LEU A 16 -25.84 -3.12 24.66
N CYS A 17 -26.60 -2.02 24.57
CA CYS A 17 -26.35 -0.98 23.57
C CYS A 17 -25.00 -0.28 23.80
N LEU A 18 -24.61 -0.01 25.04
CA LEU A 18 -23.29 0.55 25.37
C LEU A 18 -22.16 -0.43 25.03
N ALA A 19 -22.34 -1.73 25.28
CA ALA A 19 -21.37 -2.76 24.91
C ALA A 19 -21.20 -2.89 23.38
N ILE A 20 -22.30 -2.79 22.62
CA ILE A 20 -22.26 -2.80 21.14
C ILE A 20 -21.59 -1.53 20.59
N ILE A 21 -21.82 -0.37 21.21
CA ILE A 21 -21.17 0.89 20.80
C ILE A 21 -19.67 0.87 21.13
N LEU A 22 -19.26 0.29 22.27
CA LEU A 22 -17.84 0.15 22.62
C LEU A 22 -17.09 -0.89 21.76
N THR A 23 -17.76 -1.90 21.20
CA THR A 23 -17.12 -2.87 20.29
C THR A 23 -17.15 -2.44 18.82
N ALA A 24 -17.92 -1.41 18.47
CA ALA A 24 -18.06 -0.89 17.11
C ALA A 24 -17.14 0.28 16.78
N LEU A 25 -16.24 0.70 17.68
CA LEU A 25 -15.15 1.59 17.30
C LEU A 25 -14.22 0.79 16.38
N PRO A 26 -14.09 1.15 15.09
CA PRO A 26 -13.01 0.60 14.29
C PRO A 26 -11.74 0.94 15.05
N ALA A 27 -10.98 -0.08 15.44
CA ALA A 27 -9.63 0.14 15.92
C ALA A 27 -8.95 0.99 14.83
N ALA A 28 -8.60 2.23 15.16
CA ALA A 28 -7.90 3.11 14.25
C ALA A 28 -6.63 2.35 13.82
N ALA A 29 -6.60 1.91 12.56
CA ALA A 29 -5.43 1.23 12.03
C ALA A 29 -4.32 2.28 11.95
N LEU A 30 -3.12 1.91 12.40
CA LEU A 30 -1.96 2.79 12.27
C LEU A 30 -1.72 3.11 10.80
N ASP A 31 -1.41 4.36 10.50
CA ASP A 31 -1.20 4.80 9.13
C ASP A 31 0.24 4.57 8.65
N ALA A 32 0.37 4.30 7.35
CA ALA A 32 1.63 4.26 6.63
C ALA A 32 1.45 4.85 5.22
N GLU A 33 2.08 5.99 4.98
CA GLU A 33 2.04 6.69 3.69
C GLU A 33 3.39 6.56 2.97
N TYR A 34 3.33 6.28 1.68
CA TYR A 34 4.50 6.18 0.80
C TYR A 34 4.29 7.07 -0.41
N ARG A 35 5.23 7.99 -0.66
CA ARG A 35 5.20 8.88 -1.81
C ARG A 35 6.33 8.53 -2.76
N ILE A 36 6.01 8.05 -3.95
CA ILE A 36 7.02 7.71 -4.95
C ILE A 36 7.56 8.99 -5.58
N ALA A 37 8.87 9.09 -5.71
CA ALA A 37 9.52 10.24 -6.34
C ALA A 37 9.21 10.29 -7.85
N GLN A 38 9.25 11.49 -8.44
CA GLN A 38 8.94 11.72 -9.86
C GLN A 38 9.78 10.86 -10.83
N ASN A 39 10.99 10.49 -10.43
CA ASN A 39 11.89 9.66 -11.21
C ASN A 39 11.60 8.14 -11.09
N GLY A 40 10.72 7.72 -10.18
CA GLY A 40 10.37 6.31 -9.94
C GLY A 40 11.48 5.48 -9.28
N THR A 41 12.55 6.09 -8.76
CA THR A 41 13.73 5.39 -8.22
C THR A 41 13.86 5.44 -6.70
N SER A 42 13.02 6.21 -6.03
CA SER A 42 12.99 6.34 -4.58
C SER A 42 11.58 6.64 -4.11
N TYR A 43 11.34 6.48 -2.82
CA TYR A 43 10.10 6.87 -2.17
C TYR A 43 10.38 7.54 -0.82
N HIS A 44 9.47 8.41 -0.41
CA HIS A 44 9.47 9.01 0.93
C HIS A 44 8.35 8.36 1.75
N ALA A 45 8.68 7.82 2.91
CA ALA A 45 7.76 7.14 3.80
C ALA A 45 7.44 7.99 5.03
N ILE A 46 6.18 7.95 5.45
CA ILE A 46 5.65 8.54 6.68
C ILE A 46 4.90 7.43 7.42
N ILE A 47 5.43 6.97 8.55
CA ILE A 47 4.90 5.79 9.25
C ILE A 47 4.59 6.15 10.68
N GLU A 48 3.36 5.82 11.12
CA GLU A 48 2.98 5.96 12.52
C GLU A 48 3.49 4.79 13.36
N LEU A 49 4.17 5.10 14.45
CA LEU A 49 4.71 4.15 15.40
C LEU A 49 3.96 4.31 16.71
N GLN A 50 3.49 3.19 17.27
CA GLN A 50 2.73 3.19 18.52
C GLN A 50 3.37 2.20 19.50
N ASP A 51 3.67 2.72 20.69
CA ASP A 51 4.21 1.96 21.82
C ASP A 51 5.39 1.05 21.44
N THR A 52 6.34 1.60 20.67
CA THR A 52 7.55 0.90 20.22
C THR A 52 8.80 1.69 20.59
N GLU A 53 9.92 0.98 20.69
CA GLU A 53 11.26 1.49 21.01
C GLU A 53 12.29 1.18 19.91
N ARG A 54 11.87 0.44 18.87
CA ARG A 54 12.72 0.00 17.77
C ARG A 54 11.93 0.00 16.47
N TYR A 55 12.61 0.37 15.39
CA TYR A 55 12.11 0.21 14.03
C TYR A 55 13.21 -0.38 13.13
N GLU A 56 12.84 -1.35 12.30
CA GLU A 56 13.74 -2.01 11.36
C GLU A 56 13.35 -1.67 9.93
N PHE A 57 14.32 -1.19 9.15
CA PHE A 57 14.19 -0.92 7.73
C PHE A 57 14.53 -2.21 6.97
N TYR A 58 13.53 -2.83 6.37
CA TYR A 58 13.72 -4.04 5.57
C TYR A 58 12.74 -4.11 4.40
N GLU A 59 13.13 -4.84 3.39
CA GLU A 59 12.27 -5.31 2.31
C GLU A 59 12.11 -6.84 2.39
N PRO A 60 10.97 -7.40 1.96
CA PRO A 60 10.81 -8.84 1.87
C PRO A 60 11.67 -9.40 0.73
N GLY A 61 12.54 -10.35 1.06
CA GLY A 61 13.33 -11.12 0.11
C GLY A 61 12.52 -12.19 -0.62
N LEU A 62 13.16 -12.85 -1.59
CA LEU A 62 12.52 -13.86 -2.45
C LEU A 62 11.95 -15.06 -1.68
N LEU A 63 12.50 -15.35 -0.49
CA LEU A 63 12.06 -16.45 0.36
C LEU A 63 11.25 -15.96 1.58
N GLY A 64 10.84 -14.69 1.57
CA GLY A 64 10.16 -14.04 2.70
C GLY A 64 11.11 -13.67 3.85
N ASP A 65 12.42 -13.75 3.63
CA ASP A 65 13.45 -13.26 4.54
C ASP A 65 13.44 -11.72 4.62
N ARG A 66 13.91 -11.16 5.73
CA ARG A 66 14.03 -9.69 5.87
C ARG A 66 15.38 -9.25 5.33
N VAL A 67 15.36 -8.55 4.19
CA VAL A 67 16.57 -7.97 3.57
C VAL A 67 16.76 -6.56 4.10
N PRO A 68 17.90 -6.22 4.72
CA PRO A 68 18.16 -4.88 5.24
C PRO A 68 18.06 -3.79 4.17
N LEU A 69 17.21 -2.79 4.41
CA LEU A 69 17.03 -1.65 3.51
C LEU A 69 17.90 -0.48 3.94
N GLN A 70 18.72 0.04 3.02
CA GLN A 70 19.51 1.25 3.25
C GLN A 70 18.64 2.48 2.97
N VAL A 71 18.36 3.27 4.01
CA VAL A 71 17.48 4.44 3.96
C VAL A 71 18.27 5.73 4.20
N GLN A 72 17.70 6.85 3.79
CA GLN A 72 18.25 8.20 3.94
C GLN A 72 17.24 9.11 4.64
N ASP A 73 17.69 10.28 5.08
CA ASP A 73 16.84 11.35 5.65
C ASP A 73 15.94 10.87 6.81
N VAL A 74 16.46 9.99 7.66
CA VAL A 74 15.69 9.43 8.78
C VAL A 74 15.43 10.50 9.84
N ALA A 75 14.17 10.74 10.16
CA ALA A 75 13.75 11.67 11.20
C ALA A 75 12.55 11.12 12.00
N LEU A 76 12.47 11.50 13.27
CA LEU A 76 11.35 11.21 14.15
C LEU A 76 10.65 12.51 14.56
N SER A 77 9.33 12.49 14.61
CA SER A 77 8.53 13.54 15.26
C SER A 77 7.54 12.94 16.26
N GLY A 78 7.19 13.67 17.30
CA GLY A 78 6.24 13.24 18.33
C GLY A 78 6.18 14.24 19.47
N GLU A 79 5.86 13.78 20.67
CA GLU A 79 5.87 14.59 21.90
C GLU A 79 7.32 14.82 22.43
N CYS A 80 8.24 15.16 21.54
CA CYS A 80 9.65 15.41 21.83
C CYS A 80 10.20 16.54 20.93
N SER A 81 11.17 17.30 21.42
CA SER A 81 11.80 18.39 20.69
C SER A 81 13.27 18.57 21.11
N PRO A 82 14.26 18.09 20.31
CA PRO A 82 14.14 17.17 19.17
C PRO A 82 13.90 15.72 19.62
N CYS A 83 13.33 14.88 18.75
CA CYS A 83 13.21 13.45 18.97
C CYS A 83 14.50 12.75 18.56
N GLU A 84 15.30 12.33 19.54
CA GLU A 84 16.56 11.64 19.27
C GLU A 84 16.37 10.13 19.06
N PHE A 85 17.23 9.56 18.23
CA PHE A 85 17.33 8.12 18.01
C PHE A 85 18.79 7.72 17.84
N THR A 86 19.05 6.44 18.08
CA THR A 86 20.36 5.82 17.88
C THR A 86 20.27 4.73 16.84
N TRP A 87 21.29 4.63 15.98
CA TRP A 87 21.39 3.54 15.02
C TRP A 87 21.80 2.25 15.72
N SER A 88 21.07 1.18 15.43
CA SER A 88 21.36 -0.17 15.86
C SER A 88 21.75 -1.00 14.64
N GLY A 89 23.04 -1.01 14.33
CA GLY A 89 23.55 -1.55 13.06
C GLY A 89 23.22 -0.63 11.88
N ASN A 90 23.04 -1.22 10.69
CA ASN A 90 22.93 -0.46 9.43
C ASN A 90 21.50 -0.34 8.90
N SER A 91 20.51 -0.86 9.62
CA SER A 91 19.14 -0.98 9.12
C SER A 91 18.08 -0.94 10.22
N ALA A 92 18.43 -0.48 11.42
CA ALA A 92 17.48 -0.31 12.49
C ALA A 92 17.83 0.90 13.35
N ILE A 93 16.79 1.53 13.89
CA ILE A 93 16.92 2.62 14.85
C ILE A 93 16.25 2.22 16.17
N THR A 94 16.80 2.72 17.26
CA THR A 94 16.28 2.58 18.61
C THR A 94 16.04 3.94 19.23
N PHE A 95 14.96 4.06 19.99
CA PHE A 95 14.49 5.29 20.61
C PHE A 95 13.69 4.95 21.86
N THR A 96 13.36 5.94 22.68
CA THR A 96 12.56 5.72 23.89
C THR A 96 11.18 5.19 23.52
N ARG A 97 10.65 4.25 24.29
CA ARG A 97 9.33 3.68 24.03
C ARG A 97 8.24 4.76 24.02
N GLY A 98 7.48 4.86 22.94
CA GLY A 98 6.46 5.89 22.79
C GLY A 98 5.72 5.86 21.44
N ASN A 99 4.97 6.93 21.19
CA ASN A 99 4.23 7.15 19.94
C ASN A 99 4.96 8.20 19.10
N TYR A 100 5.29 7.85 17.87
CA TYR A 100 6.10 8.69 16.99
C TYR A 100 5.59 8.61 15.56
N THR A 101 5.94 9.60 14.76
CA THR A 101 5.86 9.54 13.30
C THR A 101 7.28 9.47 12.76
N LEU A 102 7.56 8.43 12.00
CA LEU A 102 8.85 8.17 11.38
C LEU A 102 8.83 8.62 9.92
N PHE A 103 9.85 9.36 9.54
CA PHE A 103 10.10 9.82 8.18
C PHE A 103 11.40 9.21 7.67
N PHE A 104 11.42 8.72 6.44
CA PHE A 104 12.64 8.28 5.78
C PHE A 104 12.47 8.19 4.26
N THR A 105 13.59 8.24 3.55
CA THR A 105 13.66 8.02 2.11
C THR A 105 14.24 6.63 1.83
N GLY A 106 13.50 5.80 1.10
CA GLY A 106 13.95 4.47 0.67
C GLY A 106 14.25 4.43 -0.84
N PRO A 107 15.21 3.60 -1.28
CA PRO A 107 15.42 3.33 -2.69
C PRO A 107 14.31 2.45 -3.25
N LEU A 108 14.05 2.57 -4.53
CA LEU A 108 13.11 1.73 -5.26
C LEU A 108 13.80 1.04 -6.43
N ARG A 109 13.47 -0.23 -6.65
CA ARG A 109 14.01 -1.04 -7.74
C ARG A 109 12.89 -1.53 -8.63
N GLU A 110 13.14 -1.55 -9.93
CA GLU A 110 12.27 -2.18 -10.94
C GLU A 110 10.82 -1.66 -10.98
N ASN A 111 10.58 -0.42 -10.53
CA ASN A 111 9.24 0.17 -10.39
C ASN A 111 8.30 -0.68 -9.51
N HIS A 112 8.87 -1.27 -8.47
CA HIS A 112 8.19 -2.19 -7.58
C HIS A 112 8.38 -1.76 -6.14
N LEU A 113 7.28 -1.58 -5.41
CA LEU A 113 7.26 -1.30 -3.98
C LEU A 113 6.50 -2.42 -3.28
N MET A 114 7.16 -3.09 -2.33
CA MET A 114 6.54 -4.09 -1.48
C MET A 114 6.85 -3.80 -0.03
N VAL A 115 5.80 -3.69 0.79
CA VAL A 115 5.94 -3.43 2.23
C VAL A 115 5.14 -4.44 3.04
N VAL A 116 5.73 -4.90 4.14
CA VAL A 116 5.16 -5.91 5.03
C VAL A 116 5.17 -5.39 6.46
N PHE A 117 4.05 -5.56 7.15
CA PHE A 117 3.84 -5.09 8.52
C PHE A 117 3.49 -6.26 9.44
N GLU A 118 4.03 -6.21 10.66
CA GLU A 118 3.72 -7.22 11.69
C GLU A 118 2.26 -7.11 12.16
N LYS A 119 1.75 -5.88 12.24
CA LYS A 119 0.37 -5.55 12.57
C LYS A 119 -0.31 -4.91 11.34
N PRO A 120 -1.60 -5.19 11.10
CA PRO A 120 -2.32 -4.56 10.01
C PRO A 120 -2.36 -3.02 10.12
N ARG A 121 -2.28 -2.33 8.98
CA ARG A 121 -2.20 -0.88 8.86
C ARG A 121 -3.09 -0.36 7.75
N SER A 122 -3.46 0.91 7.85
CA SER A 122 -4.00 1.69 6.75
C SER A 122 -2.82 2.20 5.93
N VAL A 123 -2.80 1.88 4.63
CA VAL A 123 -1.65 2.13 3.75
C VAL A 123 -2.08 2.98 2.59
N SER A 124 -1.35 4.05 2.31
CA SER A 124 -1.51 4.86 1.09
C SER A 124 -0.19 4.94 0.35
N ILE A 125 -0.25 4.71 -0.96
CA ILE A 125 0.90 4.83 -1.85
C ILE A 125 0.53 5.82 -2.95
N SER A 126 1.23 6.96 -3.02
CA SER A 126 1.03 7.95 -4.07
C SER A 126 2.06 7.79 -5.20
N LEU A 127 1.54 7.80 -6.41
CA LEU A 127 2.29 7.77 -7.65
C LEU A 127 2.22 9.15 -8.31
N PRO A 128 3.36 9.75 -8.66
CA PRO A 128 3.39 11.03 -9.35
C PRO A 128 2.89 10.89 -10.79
N TYR A 129 2.59 12.02 -11.41
CA TYR A 129 2.17 12.08 -12.80
C TYR A 129 3.16 11.36 -13.73
N GLY A 130 2.63 10.60 -14.69
CA GLY A 130 3.41 9.81 -15.66
C GLY A 130 3.74 8.39 -15.21
N LEU A 131 3.47 8.05 -13.94
CA LEU A 131 3.52 6.67 -13.43
C LEU A 131 2.11 6.13 -13.17
N ASP A 132 1.87 4.88 -13.54
CA ASP A 132 0.56 4.24 -13.41
C ASP A 132 0.68 2.75 -13.04
N VAL A 133 -0.41 2.19 -12.51
CA VAL A 133 -0.57 0.80 -12.04
C VAL A 133 -1.78 0.10 -12.67
N ARG A 134 -2.63 0.84 -13.39
CA ARG A 134 -3.96 0.36 -13.81
C ARG A 134 -3.93 -0.68 -14.93
N ASN A 135 -2.92 -0.67 -15.79
CA ASN A 135 -2.82 -1.67 -16.86
C ASN A 135 -2.34 -3.02 -16.29
N PRO A 136 -3.17 -4.08 -16.29
CA PRO A 136 -2.83 -5.36 -15.69
C PRO A 136 -1.74 -6.14 -16.43
N ALA A 137 -1.37 -5.74 -17.65
CA ALA A 137 -0.25 -6.33 -18.39
C ALA A 137 1.11 -5.74 -17.97
N LEU A 138 1.12 -4.59 -17.28
CA LEU A 138 2.35 -3.85 -16.94
C LEU A 138 2.50 -3.60 -15.44
N GLY A 139 1.36 -3.39 -14.76
CA GLY A 139 1.29 -3.12 -13.35
C GLY A 139 0.65 -4.25 -12.56
N MET A 140 0.72 -4.12 -11.24
CA MET A 140 0.13 -5.04 -10.28
C MET A 140 -0.22 -4.27 -9.01
N ILE A 141 -1.32 -4.66 -8.36
CA ILE A 141 -1.73 -4.19 -7.05
C ILE A 141 -2.14 -5.42 -6.26
N THR A 142 -1.67 -5.56 -5.02
CA THR A 142 -2.15 -6.65 -4.16
C THR A 142 -3.64 -6.53 -3.83
N PRO A 143 -4.33 -7.66 -3.58
CA PRO A 143 -5.74 -7.66 -3.23
C PRO A 143 -6.08 -6.70 -2.07
N GLY A 144 -7.26 -6.08 -2.16
CA GLY A 144 -7.73 -5.10 -1.19
C GLY A 144 -7.27 -3.65 -1.47
N GLY A 145 -6.38 -3.46 -2.43
CA GLY A 145 -5.96 -2.13 -2.87
C GLY A 145 -7.02 -1.49 -3.77
N ILE A 146 -7.34 -0.23 -3.50
CA ILE A 146 -8.21 0.60 -4.34
C ILE A 146 -7.41 1.72 -4.98
N VAL A 147 -7.65 1.95 -6.26
CA VAL A 147 -7.02 3.06 -7.00
C VAL A 147 -7.94 4.27 -6.94
N LEU A 148 -7.41 5.38 -6.45
CA LEU A 148 -8.10 6.64 -6.29
C LEU A 148 -7.36 7.73 -7.07
N PRO A 149 -8.07 8.69 -7.68
CA PRO A 149 -7.42 9.87 -8.23
C PRO A 149 -6.87 10.72 -7.08
N GLY A 150 -5.59 11.09 -7.17
CA GLY A 150 -4.96 12.04 -6.27
C GLY A 150 -5.13 13.48 -6.71
N GLU A 151 -4.58 14.41 -5.93
CA GLU A 151 -4.49 15.81 -6.35
C GLU A 151 -3.49 15.94 -7.51
N ARG A 152 -3.69 16.91 -8.42
CA ARG A 152 -2.73 17.24 -9.50
C ARG A 152 -2.35 16.06 -10.42
N ASN A 153 -3.31 15.19 -10.75
CA ASN A 153 -3.11 14.00 -11.61
C ASN A 153 -2.20 12.92 -11.02
N GLU A 154 -2.02 12.90 -9.70
CA GLU A 154 -1.41 11.77 -9.02
C GLU A 154 -2.36 10.57 -9.00
N THR A 155 -1.80 9.37 -8.89
CA THR A 155 -2.58 8.14 -8.68
C THR A 155 -2.30 7.63 -7.27
N ILE A 156 -3.33 7.46 -6.46
CA ILE A 156 -3.21 6.96 -5.08
C ILE A 156 -3.72 5.54 -5.05
N VAL A 157 -2.94 4.64 -4.46
CA VAL A 157 -3.37 3.27 -4.16
C VAL A 157 -3.50 3.13 -2.65
N ALA A 158 -4.68 2.77 -2.17
CA ALA A 158 -4.98 2.74 -0.74
C ALA A 158 -5.50 1.38 -0.29
N TRP A 159 -5.15 1.01 0.94
CA TRP A 159 -5.68 -0.14 1.68
C TRP A 159 -6.15 0.34 3.05
N ASN A 160 -7.38 0.06 3.42
CA ASN A 160 -7.88 0.47 4.74
C ASN A 160 -7.27 -0.35 5.89
N ASN A 161 -6.97 -1.63 5.63
CA ASN A 161 -6.47 -2.55 6.65
C ASN A 161 -5.73 -3.73 5.99
N THR A 162 -4.40 -3.67 5.95
CA THR A 162 -3.57 -4.73 5.36
C THR A 162 -2.27 -4.96 6.12
N ARG A 163 -1.74 -6.18 6.06
CA ARG A 163 -0.37 -6.50 6.51
C ARG A 163 0.65 -6.42 5.38
N THR A 164 0.19 -6.41 4.13
CA THR A 164 1.05 -6.41 2.95
C THR A 164 0.45 -5.49 1.92
N ALA A 165 1.24 -4.52 1.46
CA ALA A 165 0.90 -3.67 0.34
C ALA A 165 2.01 -3.79 -0.70
N GLU A 166 1.62 -4.09 -1.93
CA GLU A 166 2.55 -4.29 -3.02
C GLU A 166 1.97 -3.63 -4.27
N ILE A 167 2.80 -2.84 -4.93
CA ILE A 167 2.48 -2.28 -6.24
C ILE A 167 3.65 -2.46 -7.18
N ARG A 168 3.30 -2.80 -8.43
CA ARG A 168 4.18 -2.68 -9.57
C ARG A 168 3.61 -1.63 -10.50
N PHE A 169 4.40 -0.63 -10.83
CA PHE A 169 3.99 0.48 -11.67
C PHE A 169 4.86 0.59 -12.92
N TYR A 170 4.42 1.39 -13.87
CA TYR A 170 5.07 1.59 -15.14
C TYR A 170 4.97 3.05 -15.57
N ASP A 171 5.91 3.47 -16.42
CA ASP A 171 5.87 4.76 -17.09
C ASP A 171 5.08 4.71 -18.40
N GLU A 172 4.62 5.87 -18.86
CA GLU A 172 3.88 6.02 -20.12
C GLU A 172 4.62 5.42 -21.34
N GLY A 173 5.96 5.44 -21.35
CA GLY A 173 6.77 4.87 -22.42
C GLY A 173 6.59 3.35 -22.54
N ARG A 174 6.56 2.63 -21.42
CA ARG A 174 6.29 1.18 -21.39
C ARG A 174 4.90 0.86 -21.92
N GLU A 175 3.90 1.69 -21.61
CA GLU A 175 2.55 1.51 -22.12
C GLU A 175 2.48 1.70 -23.64
N ASN A 176 3.14 2.72 -24.16
CA ASN A 176 3.25 2.94 -25.61
C ASN A 176 3.93 1.75 -26.31
N ILE A 177 5.01 1.21 -25.74
CA ILE A 177 5.69 0.02 -26.30
C ILE A 177 4.75 -1.19 -26.31
N LEU A 178 3.97 -1.40 -25.25
CA LEU A 178 2.97 -2.47 -25.21
C LEU A 178 1.94 -2.32 -26.34
N TYR A 179 1.44 -1.11 -26.57
CA TYR A 179 0.51 -0.86 -27.67
C TYR A 179 1.15 -1.11 -29.04
N PHE A 180 2.39 -0.68 -29.26
CA PHE A 180 3.09 -0.97 -30.51
C PHE A 180 3.27 -2.48 -30.72
N PHE A 181 3.68 -3.20 -29.68
CA PHE A 181 3.82 -4.64 -29.70
C PHE A 181 2.49 -5.34 -30.04
N ALA A 182 1.41 -4.99 -29.35
CA ALA A 182 0.08 -5.56 -29.59
C ALA A 182 -0.41 -5.31 -31.02
N ASN A 183 -0.28 -4.08 -31.53
CA ASN A 183 -0.67 -3.73 -32.88
C ASN A 183 0.11 -4.53 -33.94
N PHE A 184 1.43 -4.70 -33.74
CA PHE A 184 2.26 -5.49 -34.64
C PHE A 184 1.79 -6.95 -34.71
N TRP A 185 1.50 -7.56 -33.57
CA TRP A 185 0.99 -8.94 -33.52
C TRP A 185 -0.39 -9.09 -34.15
N ILE A 186 -1.28 -8.11 -33.97
CA ILE A 186 -2.60 -8.11 -34.62
C ILE A 186 -2.45 -8.11 -36.15
N ILE A 187 -1.57 -7.29 -36.71
CA ILE A 187 -1.32 -7.24 -38.15
C ILE A 187 -0.83 -8.59 -38.66
N ILE A 188 0.15 -9.21 -37.98
CA ILE A 188 0.64 -10.55 -38.33
C ILE A 188 -0.48 -11.57 -38.27
N ALA A 189 -1.28 -11.57 -37.20
CA ALA A 189 -2.39 -12.49 -37.04
C ALA A 189 -3.40 -12.34 -38.19
N VAL A 190 -3.74 -11.11 -38.59
CA VAL A 190 -4.64 -10.87 -39.73
C VAL A 190 -4.03 -11.40 -41.03
N VAL A 191 -2.77 -11.06 -41.34
CA VAL A 191 -2.13 -11.51 -42.59
C VAL A 191 -2.04 -13.03 -42.69
N LEU A 192 -1.81 -13.73 -41.57
CA LEU A 192 -1.71 -15.19 -41.54
C LEU A 192 -3.07 -15.90 -41.50
N LEU A 193 -4.02 -15.39 -40.71
CA LEU A 193 -5.31 -16.06 -40.50
C LEU A 193 -6.33 -15.73 -41.60
N LEU A 194 -6.31 -14.52 -42.17
CA LEU A 194 -7.24 -14.11 -43.22
C LEU A 194 -7.22 -15.06 -44.44
N PRO A 195 -6.07 -15.41 -45.05
CA PRO A 195 -6.05 -16.34 -46.18
C PRO A 195 -6.54 -17.73 -45.78
N PHE A 196 -6.18 -18.23 -44.59
CA PHE A 196 -6.64 -19.51 -44.08
C PHE A 196 -8.18 -19.54 -43.96
N LEU A 197 -8.78 -18.52 -43.34
CA LEU A 197 -10.23 -18.39 -43.17
C LEU A 197 -10.96 -18.24 -44.52
N LEU A 198 -10.37 -17.51 -45.48
CA LEU A 198 -10.92 -17.36 -46.83
C LEU A 198 -10.89 -18.68 -47.62
N THR A 199 -9.85 -19.50 -47.46
CA THR A 199 -9.78 -20.82 -48.12
C THR A 199 -10.72 -21.86 -47.51
N TRP A 200 -11.00 -21.78 -46.20
CA TRP A 200 -11.98 -22.64 -45.53
C TRP A 200 -13.41 -22.39 -46.01
N ARG A 201 -13.80 -21.12 -46.20
CA ARG A 201 -15.15 -20.76 -46.71
C ARG A 201 -15.43 -21.22 -48.15
N ARG A 202 -14.43 -21.66 -48.92
CA ARG A 202 -14.61 -22.15 -50.30
C ARG A 202 -14.82 -23.67 -50.39
N LYS A 203 -14.79 -24.38 -49.26
CA LYS A 203 -14.94 -25.85 -49.20
C LYS A 203 -16.31 -26.32 -48.68
N GLU A 204 -17.22 -25.39 -48.38
CA GLU A 204 -18.67 -25.62 -48.27
C GLU A 204 -19.34 -25.18 -49.58
#